data_AF-A0A2A4VZK1-F1
#
_entry.id   AF-A0A2A4VZK1-F1
#
_cell.length_a   1.000
_cell.length_b   1.000
_cell.length_c   1.000
_cell.angle_alpha   90.00
_cell.angle_beta   90.00
_cell.angle_gamma   90.00
#
_symmetry.space_group_name_H-M   'P 1'
#
loop_
_entity.id
_entity.type
_entity.pdbx_description
1 polymer ?
#
loop_
_entity_poly.entity_id
_entity_poly.type
_entity_poly.pdbx_seq_one_letter_code
_entity_poly.pdbx_strand_id
1 'polypeptide(L)'
;MDPEVIAIGVVFATISIVFVALFINRTKQEEARQKTLQRAVESGQKLTPELVETLGKSIDPEVRDYRRGILLVLFAAAFFIVVTTIDMGGAANDVFQYLGLFPLFIGAGYLFVWKTGGGKK
;
A
#
# COMPACT_ATOMS: atom_id res chain seq x y z
N MET A 1 27.48 3.56 -19.19
CA MET A 1 26.74 3.38 -17.93
C MET A 1 26.66 1.89 -17.72
N ASP A 2 27.22 1.41 -16.61
CA ASP A 2 27.36 -0.03 -16.40
C ASP A 2 25.97 -0.70 -16.36
N PRO A 3 25.81 -1.91 -16.90
CA PRO A 3 24.51 -2.60 -16.94
C PRO A 3 23.85 -2.71 -15.56
N GLU A 4 24.65 -2.82 -14.50
CA GLU A 4 24.22 -2.87 -13.10
C GLU A 4 23.56 -1.56 -12.64
N VAL A 5 24.15 -0.41 -13.00
CA VAL A 5 23.61 0.92 -12.67
C VAL A 5 22.26 1.14 -13.36
N ILE A 6 22.14 0.66 -14.61
CA ILE A 6 20.88 0.70 -15.36
C ILE A 6 19.82 -0.20 -14.68
N ALA A 7 20.20 -1.42 -14.29
CA ALA A 7 19.29 -2.35 -13.61
C ALA A 7 18.76 -1.77 -12.28
N ILE A 8 19.64 -1.24 -11.44
CA ILE A 8 19.27 -0.59 -10.18
C ILE A 8 18.35 0.61 -10.45
N GLY A 9 18.71 1.47 -11.41
CA GLY A 9 17.91 2.63 -11.79
C GLY A 9 16.49 2.27 -12.22
N VAL A 10 16.32 1.20 -13.02
CA VAL A 10 15.01 0.73 -13.48
C VAL A 10 14.15 0.19 -12.33
N VAL A 11 14.75 -0.54 -11.38
CA VAL A 11 14.02 -1.05 -10.20
C VAL A 11 13.47 0.10 -9.37
N PHE A 12 14.32 1.09 -9.03
CA PHE A 12 13.89 2.26 -8.26
C PHE A 12 12.86 3.12 -9.00
N ALA A 13 13.02 3.32 -10.31
CA ALA A 13 12.06 4.03 -11.13
C ALA A 13 10.69 3.32 -11.12
N THR A 14 10.68 1.99 -11.25
CA THR A 14 9.44 1.20 -11.25
C THR A 14 8.72 1.29 -9.90
N ILE A 15 9.44 1.13 -8.79
CA ILE A 15 8.86 1.28 -7.45
C ILE A 15 8.27 2.68 -7.26
N SER A 16 9.01 3.72 -7.68
CA SER A 16 8.58 5.12 -7.56
C SER A 16 7.31 5.41 -8.36
N ILE A 17 7.23 4.92 -9.61
CA ILE A 17 6.05 5.07 -10.46
C ILE A 17 4.83 4.40 -9.84
N VAL A 18 4.99 3.17 -9.33
CA VAL A 18 3.89 2.45 -8.65
C VAL A 18 3.44 3.21 -7.40
N PHE A 19 4.37 3.73 -6.60
CA PHE A 19 4.04 4.51 -5.40
C PHE A 19 3.26 5.78 -5.73
N VAL A 20 3.73 6.54 -6.73
CA VAL A 20 3.07 7.76 -7.20
C VAL A 20 1.68 7.46 -7.76
N ALA A 21 1.54 6.40 -8.57
CA ALA A 21 0.24 5.99 -9.10
C ALA A 21 -0.75 5.61 -7.99
N LEU A 22 -0.30 4.87 -6.97
CA LEU A 22 -1.11 4.52 -5.81
C LEU A 22 -1.52 5.75 -5.00
N PHE A 23 -0.61 6.71 -4.82
CA PHE A 23 -0.88 7.95 -4.10
C PHE A 23 -1.93 8.80 -4.82
N ILE A 24 -1.75 9.03 -6.13
CA ILE A 24 -2.69 9.78 -6.97
C ILE A 24 -4.07 9.12 -6.98
N ASN A 25 -4.14 7.78 -7.05
CA ASN A 25 -5.42 7.08 -7.04
C ASN A 25 -6.16 7.21 -5.70
N ARG A 26 -5.44 7.29 -4.58
CA ARG A 26 -6.04 7.52 -3.26
C ARG A 26 -6.63 8.93 -3.14
N THR A 27 -5.87 9.95 -3.55
CA THR A 27 -6.35 11.35 -3.49
C THR A 27 -7.56 11.56 -4.39
N LYS A 28 -7.52 11.04 -5.63
CA LYS A 28 -8.64 11.11 -6.56
C LYS A 28 -9.92 10.44 -6.05
N GLN A 29 -9.79 9.30 -5.37
CA GLN A 29 -10.96 8.62 -4.80
C GLN A 29 -11.59 9.41 -3.66
N GLU A 30 -10.78 10.04 -2.81
CA GLU A 30 -11.29 10.87 -1.72
C GLU A 30 -11.97 12.15 -2.25
N GLU A 31 -11.35 12.83 -3.20
CA GLU A 31 -11.94 13.99 -3.89
C GLU A 31 -13.26 13.64 -4.59
N ALA A 32 -13.33 12.49 -5.26
CA ALA A 32 -14.54 12.03 -5.94
C ALA A 32 -15.69 11.73 -4.97
N ARG A 33 -15.38 11.19 -3.78
CA ARG A 33 -16.37 10.96 -2.71
C ARG A 33 -16.92 12.28 -2.19
N GLN A 34 -16.04 13.25 -1.91
CA GLN A 34 -16.44 14.58 -1.43
C GLN A 34 -17.28 15.34 -2.47
N LYS A 35 -16.90 15.28 -3.76
CA LYS A 35 -17.69 15.88 -4.85
C LYS A 35 -19.07 15.24 -5.01
N THR A 36 -19.17 13.93 -4.83
CA THR A 36 -20.46 13.23 -4.88
C THR A 36 -21.36 13.65 -3.72
N LEU A 37 -20.80 13.76 -2.50
CA LEU A 37 -21.52 14.27 -1.32
C LEU A 37 -21.99 15.70 -1.53
N GLN A 38 -21.12 16.58 -2.03
CA GLN A 38 -21.47 17.97 -2.32
C GLN A 38 -22.63 18.06 -3.32
N ARG A 39 -22.59 17.30 -4.43
CA ARG A 39 -23.68 17.25 -5.42
C ARG A 39 -24.99 16.71 -4.86
N ALA A 40 -24.92 15.72 -3.96
CA ALA A 40 -26.11 15.17 -3.29
C ALA A 40 -26.77 16.20 -2.36
N VAL A 41 -25.97 17.04 -1.68
CA VAL A 41 -26.47 18.16 -0.86
C VAL A 41 -27.07 19.27 -1.75
N GLU A 42 -26.37 19.68 -2.80
CA GLU A 42 -26.79 20.76 -3.71
C GLU A 42 -28.07 20.42 -4.49
N SER A 43 -28.34 19.15 -4.77
CA SER A 43 -29.56 18.69 -5.45
C SER A 43 -30.81 18.65 -4.55
N GLY A 44 -30.69 19.08 -3.29
CA GLY A 44 -31.81 19.12 -2.33
C GLY A 44 -32.29 17.73 -1.91
N GLN A 45 -31.53 16.68 -2.22
CA GLN A 45 -31.83 15.32 -1.81
C GLN A 45 -31.70 15.24 -0.28
N LYS A 46 -32.78 14.92 0.42
CA LYS A 46 -32.75 14.67 1.86
C LYS A 46 -31.85 13.46 2.09
N LEU A 47 -30.59 13.70 2.43
CA LEU A 47 -29.67 12.68 2.89
C LEU A 47 -30.29 12.06 4.14
N THR A 48 -30.85 10.86 4.00
CA THR A 48 -31.33 10.11 5.15
C THR A 48 -30.13 9.79 6.04
N PRO A 49 -30.29 9.81 7.38
CA PRO A 49 -29.18 9.53 8.30
C PRO A 49 -28.44 8.22 7.97
N GLU A 50 -29.16 7.20 7.53
CA GLU A 50 -28.61 5.90 7.10
C GLU A 50 -27.66 5.99 5.89
N LEU A 51 -27.93 6.90 4.93
CA LEU A 51 -27.09 7.05 3.73
C LEU A 51 -25.76 7.74 4.06
N VAL A 52 -25.80 8.71 4.99
CA VAL A 52 -24.60 9.37 5.51
C VAL A 52 -23.75 8.37 6.30
N GLU A 53 -24.39 7.51 7.09
CA GLU A 53 -23.70 6.49 7.88
C GLU A 53 -23.04 5.40 7.01
N THR A 54 -23.71 4.97 5.93
CA THR A 54 -23.13 4.01 4.98
C THR A 54 -22.03 4.60 4.11
N LEU A 55 -22.13 5.88 3.73
CA LEU A 55 -21.05 6.58 3.03
C LEU A 55 -19.84 6.85 3.94
N GLY A 56 -20.08 7.09 5.23
CA GLY A 56 -19.08 7.26 6.28
C GLY A 56 -18.38 5.96 6.70
N LYS A 57 -19.02 4.79 6.49
CA LYS A 57 -18.38 3.48 6.63
C LYS A 57 -17.30 3.33 5.55
N SER A 58 -16.09 3.82 5.85
CA SER A 58 -14.89 3.43 5.13
C SER A 58 -14.74 1.91 5.16
N ILE A 59 -14.19 1.33 4.08
CA ILE A 59 -13.76 -0.08 4.00
C ILE A 59 -13.32 -0.57 5.37
N ASP A 60 -13.86 -1.72 5.81
CA ASP A 60 -13.56 -2.30 7.12
C ASP A 60 -12.04 -2.22 7.36
N PRO A 61 -11.58 -1.43 8.35
CA PRO A 61 -10.17 -1.23 8.61
C PRO A 61 -9.45 -2.56 8.83
N GLU A 62 -10.16 -3.58 9.33
CA GLU A 62 -9.64 -4.93 9.50
C GLU A 62 -9.23 -5.57 8.16
N VAL A 63 -10.13 -5.55 7.16
CA VAL A 63 -9.86 -6.09 5.81
C VAL A 63 -8.76 -5.30 5.10
N ARG A 64 -8.74 -3.99 5.33
CA ARG A 64 -7.73 -3.10 4.74
C ARG A 64 -6.34 -3.40 5.29
N ASP A 65 -6.22 -3.58 6.61
CA ASP A 65 -4.95 -3.82 7.28
C ASP A 65 -4.42 -5.22 6.99
N TYR A 66 -5.30 -6.24 6.95
CA TYR A 66 -4.95 -7.58 6.48
C TYR A 66 -4.37 -7.57 5.07
N ARG A 67 -5.08 -6.92 4.11
CA ARG A 67 -4.63 -6.84 2.72
C ARG A 67 -3.28 -6.13 2.60
N ARG A 68 -3.08 -5.03 3.32
CA ARG A 68 -1.81 -4.30 3.32
C ARG A 68 -0.67 -5.13 3.92
N GLY A 69 -0.94 -5.83 5.02
CA GLY A 69 0.02 -6.71 5.67
C GLY A 69 0.52 -7.81 4.75
N ILE A 70 -0.39 -8.54 4.10
CA ILE A 70 -0.04 -9.61 3.16
C ILE A 70 0.76 -9.07 1.97
N LEU A 71 0.31 -7.97 1.36
CA LEU A 71 1.00 -7.41 0.20
C LEU A 71 2.43 -7.00 0.51
N LEU A 72 2.68 -6.45 1.70
CA LEU A 72 4.02 -6.04 2.13
C LEU A 72 4.92 -7.25 2.43
N VAL A 73 4.39 -8.29 3.06
CA VAL A 73 5.15 -9.54 3.30
C VAL A 73 5.51 -10.23 1.98
N LEU A 74 4.55 -10.33 1.05
CA LEU A 74 4.80 -10.91 -0.27
C LEU A 74 5.78 -10.06 -1.09
N PHE A 75 5.68 -8.73 -1.00
CA PHE A 75 6.64 -7.83 -1.64
C PHE A 75 8.05 -8.04 -1.09
N ALA A 76 8.20 -8.13 0.23
CA ALA A 76 9.50 -8.41 0.86
C ALA A 76 10.07 -9.76 0.41
N ALA A 77 9.25 -10.80 0.34
CA ALA A 77 9.66 -12.11 -0.13
C ALA A 77 10.10 -12.09 -1.61
N ALA A 78 9.31 -11.45 -2.48
CA ALA A 78 9.66 -11.30 -3.89
C ALA A 78 10.95 -10.49 -4.07
N PHE A 79 11.09 -9.39 -3.32
CA PHE A 79 12.29 -8.56 -3.34
C PHE A 79 13.52 -9.34 -2.88
N PHE A 80 13.41 -10.11 -1.79
CA PHE A 80 14.49 -10.97 -1.30
C PHE A 80 14.92 -11.99 -2.36
N ILE A 81 13.97 -12.67 -3.01
CA ILE A 81 14.28 -13.62 -4.09
C ILE A 81 15.05 -12.91 -5.21
N VAL A 82 14.57 -11.77 -5.69
CA VAL A 82 15.23 -11.02 -6.77
C VAL A 82 16.66 -10.64 -6.39
N VAL A 83 16.86 -10.09 -5.19
CA VAL A 83 18.20 -9.69 -4.71
C VAL A 83 19.12 -10.91 -4.55
N THR A 84 18.63 -12.07 -4.13
CA THR A 84 19.45 -13.29 -4.04
C THR A 84 19.80 -13.88 -5.40
N THR A 85 18.99 -13.64 -6.44
CA THR A 85 19.21 -14.17 -7.79
C THR A 85 20.13 -13.30 -8.65
N ILE A 86 20.22 -12.00 -8.36
CA ILE A 86 21.04 -11.06 -9.11
C ILE A 86 22.32 -10.82 -8.31
N ASP A 87 23.46 -11.21 -8.85
CA ASP A 87 24.73 -10.89 -8.22
C ASP A 87 25.11 -9.42 -8.49
N MET A 88 24.92 -8.57 -7.49
CA MET A 88 25.30 -7.14 -7.53
C MET A 88 26.66 -6.89 -6.83
N GLY A 89 27.39 -7.95 -6.47
CA GLY A 89 28.57 -7.89 -5.61
C GLY A 89 28.19 -8.03 -4.13
N GLY A 90 28.97 -8.83 -3.38
CA GLY A 90 28.61 -9.31 -2.03
C GLY A 90 28.12 -8.23 -1.06
N ALA A 91 28.82 -7.10 -0.96
CA ALA A 91 28.41 -6.01 -0.06
C ALA A 91 27.11 -5.31 -0.50
N ALA A 92 26.84 -5.19 -1.80
CA ALA A 92 25.61 -4.60 -2.29
C ALA A 92 24.43 -5.56 -2.08
N ASN A 93 24.62 -6.85 -2.37
CA ASN A 93 23.60 -7.88 -2.11
C ASN A 93 23.17 -7.89 -0.65
N ASP A 94 24.11 -7.82 0.29
CA ASP A 94 23.81 -7.78 1.72
C ASP A 94 22.94 -6.56 2.08
N VAL A 95 23.33 -5.36 1.62
CA VAL A 95 22.58 -4.12 1.89
C VAL A 95 21.15 -4.20 1.34
N PHE A 96 20.98 -4.69 0.11
CA PHE A 96 19.67 -4.85 -0.47
C PHE A 96 18.84 -5.94 0.23
N GLN A 97 19.45 -7.04 0.69
CA GLN A 97 18.74 -8.05 1.49
C GLN A 97 18.20 -7.46 2.79
N TYR A 98 19.00 -6.66 3.51
CA TYR A 98 18.54 -5.96 4.71
C TYR A 98 17.46 -4.92 4.43
N LEU A 99 17.49 -4.27 3.27
CA LEU A 99 16.44 -3.34 2.86
C LEU A 99 15.08 -4.03 2.70
N GLY A 100 15.07 -5.31 2.31
CA GLY A 100 13.86 -6.15 2.23
C GLY A 100 13.19 -6.40 3.59
N LEU A 101 13.92 -6.25 4.70
CA LEU A 101 13.36 -6.42 6.05
C LEU A 101 12.36 -5.31 6.40
N PHE A 102 12.51 -4.10 5.86
CA PHE A 102 11.58 -3.00 6.11
C PHE A 102 10.13 -3.34 5.73
N PRO A 103 9.82 -3.68 4.46
CA PRO A 103 8.46 -4.08 4.09
C PRO A 103 8.01 -5.34 4.83
N LEU A 104 8.92 -6.27 5.16
CA LEU A 104 8.58 -7.47 5.92
C LEU A 104 8.03 -7.12 7.31
N PHE A 105 8.75 -6.30 8.08
CA PHE A 105 8.35 -5.92 9.43
C PHE A 105 7.13 -4.99 9.43
N ILE A 106 7.01 -4.07 8.47
CA ILE A 106 5.81 -3.24 8.31
C ILE A 106 4.60 -4.13 8.00
N GLY A 107 4.75 -5.10 7.09
CA GLY A 107 3.71 -6.07 6.74
C GLY A 107 3.30 -6.92 7.94
N ALA A 108 4.28 -7.46 8.69
CA ALA A 108 4.04 -8.18 9.93
C ALA A 108 3.32 -7.33 10.98
N GLY A 109 3.64 -6.03 11.08
CA GLY A 109 2.95 -5.08 11.95
C GLY A 109 1.47 -4.92 11.59
N TYR A 110 1.14 -4.75 10.30
CA TYR A 110 -0.25 -4.73 9.84
C TYR A 110 -0.99 -6.03 10.15
N LEU A 111 -0.34 -7.19 9.98
CA LEU A 111 -0.93 -8.48 10.32
C LEU A 111 -1.13 -8.66 11.84
N PHE A 112 -0.21 -8.13 12.65
CA PHE A 112 -0.32 -8.13 14.10
C PHE A 112 -1.48 -7.25 14.58
N VAL A 113 -1.62 -6.04 14.04
CA VAL A 113 -2.75 -5.14 14.31
C VAL A 113 -4.05 -5.76 13.85
N TRP A 114 -4.08 -6.38 12.67
CA TRP A 114 -5.24 -7.12 12.18
C TRP A 114 -5.65 -8.23 13.16
N LYS A 115 -4.71 -9.09 13.57
CA LYS A 115 -4.97 -10.21 14.48
C LYS A 115 -5.44 -9.75 15.86
N THR A 116 -4.91 -8.64 16.37
CA THR A 116 -5.26 -8.09 17.69
C THR A 116 -6.50 -7.20 17.66
N GLY A 117 -6.79 -6.56 16.52
CA GLY A 117 -7.95 -5.71 16.29
C GLY A 117 -9.22 -6.46 15.92
N GLY A 118 -9.12 -7.60 15.22
CA GLY A 118 -10.26 -8.44 14.82
C GLY A 118 -10.97 -9.16 15.98
N GLY A 119 -10.41 -9.12 17.20
CA GLY A 119 -10.96 -9.75 18.40
C GLY A 119 -11.78 -8.83 19.31
N LYS A 120 -12.04 -7.58 18.91
CA LYS A 120 -12.87 -6.63 19.68
C LYS A 120 -14.11 -6.24 18.89
N LYS A 121 -15.05 -7.16 18.77
CA LYS A 121 -16.48 -6.88 18.56
C LYS A 121 -17.24 -7.57 19.68
#